data_AF-A0A9W6EWA0-F1
#
_entry.id   AF-A0A9W6EWA0-F1
#
_cell.length_a   1.000
_cell.length_b   1.000
_cell.length_c   1.000
_cell.angle_alpha   90.00
_cell.angle_beta   90.00
_cell.angle_gamma   90.00
#
_symmetry.space_group_name_H-M   'P 1'
#
loop_
_entity.id
_entity.type
_entity.pdbx_description
1 polymer ?
#
loop_
_entity_poly.entity_id
_entity_poly.type
_entity_poly.pdbx_seq_one_letter_code
_entity_poly.pdbx_strand_id
1 'polypeptide(L)'
;MLFNSVEFVYFFLIVFVIYWFVLDKSLRFQNIFLVIVSYVFYGWWDWRFLFLILLSSIIDFIIGEKIYESSKPKIKKTYLMISLFSNLGILGFFKYFNFFVESFVTGFSFLGFTLDSFYLHVLLPVGISFYTFQTLSYSIDIYRGKLTPAKSFVDFSAFVSFFPQLVAGPIERATHLLPQFYKKRIFDYSKAVEGCKQILWGFFKKIVIADNCSIYVDDIFTNYGSYSGITLAIGVVLFSVQIYCDFSGYSDIAIGLARLFGFDLMRNFRFPYFSRDISEFWRRWHISLSTWFRDYLYIPLGGSKGTLLKVIRNTFIIFLVSGF
;
A
#
# COMPACT_ATOMS: atom_id res chain seq x y z
N MET A 1 11.29 -10.33 -2.45
CA MET A 1 11.88 -10.83 -1.18
C MET A 1 10.84 -10.68 -0.07
N LEU A 2 10.57 -11.73 0.70
CA LEU A 2 9.57 -11.69 1.79
C LEU A 2 10.23 -11.29 3.11
N PHE A 3 9.54 -10.56 3.98
CA PHE A 3 10.13 -10.10 5.25
C PHE A 3 10.51 -11.23 6.20
N ASN A 4 9.85 -12.38 6.12
CA ASN A 4 10.13 -13.57 6.92
C ASN A 4 11.16 -14.52 6.26
N SER A 5 11.83 -14.10 5.18
CA SER A 5 12.83 -14.91 4.50
C SER A 5 14.24 -14.63 4.99
N VAL A 6 15.13 -15.62 4.87
CA VAL A 6 16.54 -15.50 5.30
C VAL A 6 17.28 -14.46 4.45
N GLU A 7 16.97 -14.39 3.16
CA GLU A 7 17.50 -13.39 2.23
C GLU A 7 17.20 -11.97 2.72
N PHE A 8 16.00 -11.73 3.26
CA PHE A 8 15.64 -10.43 3.82
C PHE A 8 16.45 -10.06 5.03
N VAL A 9 16.76 -11.01 5.91
CA VAL A 9 17.59 -10.75 7.09
C VAL A 9 18.98 -10.27 6.67
N TYR A 10 19.64 -10.99 5.75
CA TYR A 10 20.96 -10.59 5.25
C TYR A 10 20.91 -9.23 4.54
N PHE A 11 19.94 -9.05 3.65
CA PHE A 11 19.71 -7.78 2.96
C PHE A 11 19.53 -6.64 3.96
N PHE A 12 18.65 -6.79 4.94
CA PHE A 12 18.34 -5.77 5.93
C PHE A 12 19.57 -5.40 6.78
N LEU A 13 20.34 -6.38 7.24
CA LEU A 13 21.53 -6.14 8.07
C LEU A 13 22.59 -5.33 7.30
N ILE A 14 22.88 -5.71 6.05
CA ILE A 14 23.82 -4.97 5.19
C ILE A 14 23.34 -3.53 5.00
N VAL A 15 22.05 -3.36 4.70
CA VAL A 15 21.44 -2.06 4.44
C VAL A 15 21.46 -1.17 5.68
N PHE A 16 21.12 -1.72 6.84
CA PHE A 16 21.14 -1.02 8.12
C PHE A 16 22.55 -0.54 8.47
N VAL A 17 23.56 -1.40 8.29
CA VAL A 17 24.97 -1.05 8.56
C VAL A 17 25.44 0.08 7.64
N ILE A 18 25.20 -0.02 6.33
CA ILE A 18 25.60 1.02 5.38
C ILE A 18 24.87 2.34 5.68
N TYR A 19 23.57 2.28 5.94
CA TYR A 19 22.75 3.47 6.19
C TYR A 19 23.22 4.29 7.40
N TRP A 20 23.58 3.63 8.50
CA TRP A 20 23.95 4.29 9.75
C TRP A 20 25.44 4.48 10.00
N PHE A 21 26.31 3.64 9.43
CA PHE A 21 27.75 3.72 9.69
C PHE A 21 28.56 4.29 8.53
N VAL A 22 28.00 4.33 7.32
CA VAL A 22 28.69 4.86 6.13
C VAL A 22 28.05 6.16 5.63
N LEU A 23 26.71 6.28 5.70
CA LEU A 23 25.97 7.38 5.06
C LEU A 23 25.39 8.42 6.03
N ASP A 24 25.64 8.28 7.35
CA ASP A 24 25.08 9.14 8.41
C ASP A 24 25.35 10.64 8.24
N LYS A 25 26.48 11.00 7.60
CA LYS A 25 26.90 12.39 7.40
C LYS A 25 26.13 13.12 6.31
N SER A 26 25.46 12.42 5.38
CA SER A 26 24.82 13.03 4.21
C SER A 26 23.40 12.53 3.97
N LEU A 27 22.43 13.41 4.22
CA LEU A 27 21.01 13.15 3.96
C LEU A 27 20.75 12.77 2.50
N ARG A 28 21.44 13.44 1.56
CA ARG A 28 21.30 13.17 0.13
C ARG A 28 21.74 11.76 -0.21
N PHE A 29 22.88 11.31 0.30
CA PHE A 29 23.35 9.94 0.04
C PHE A 29 22.48 8.89 0.73
N GLN A 30 21.93 9.18 1.91
CA GLN A 30 20.92 8.31 2.53
C GLN A 30 19.68 8.17 1.64
N ASN A 31 19.17 9.26 1.03
CA ASN A 31 18.01 9.19 0.15
C ASN A 31 18.31 8.43 -1.14
N ILE A 32 19.46 8.69 -1.78
CA ILE A 32 19.91 7.93 -2.96
C ILE A 32 20.02 6.44 -2.62
N PHE A 33 20.63 6.13 -1.47
CA PHE A 33 20.77 4.76 -1.03
C PHE A 33 19.40 4.12 -0.83
N LEU A 34 18.48 4.74 -0.10
CA LEU A 34 17.11 4.23 0.09
C LEU A 34 16.39 3.96 -1.23
N VAL A 35 16.55 4.80 -2.26
CA VAL A 35 16.03 4.53 -3.61
C VAL A 35 16.64 3.26 -4.19
N ILE A 36 17.97 3.17 -4.23
CA ILE A 36 18.68 2.00 -4.77
C ILE A 36 18.23 0.73 -4.06
N VAL A 37 18.24 0.75 -2.73
CA VAL A 37 17.91 -0.45 -1.95
C VAL A 37 16.45 -0.85 -2.15
N SER A 38 15.55 0.13 -2.28
CA SER A 38 14.15 -0.14 -2.55
C SER A 38 13.93 -0.77 -3.92
N TYR A 39 14.60 -0.27 -4.96
CA TYR A 39 14.54 -0.86 -6.29
C TYR A 39 15.13 -2.28 -6.32
N VAL A 40 16.21 -2.54 -5.58
CA VAL A 40 16.74 -3.92 -5.40
C VAL A 40 15.70 -4.81 -4.72
N PHE A 41 15.07 -4.33 -3.66
CA PHE A 41 14.08 -5.09 -2.89
C PHE A 41 12.87 -5.51 -3.73
N TYR A 42 12.30 -4.60 -4.54
CA TYR A 42 11.18 -4.97 -5.44
C TYR A 42 11.65 -5.72 -6.68
N GLY A 43 12.82 -5.37 -7.22
CA GLY A 43 13.42 -6.06 -8.36
C GLY A 43 13.71 -7.52 -8.08
N TRP A 44 13.88 -7.88 -6.80
CA TRP A 44 13.99 -9.26 -6.33
C TRP A 44 12.76 -10.12 -6.64
N TRP A 45 11.57 -9.49 -6.71
CA TRP A 45 10.37 -10.21 -7.15
C TRP A 45 10.34 -10.29 -8.67
N ASP A 46 10.36 -9.13 -9.35
CA ASP A 46 10.49 -9.05 -10.80
C ASP A 46 10.91 -7.63 -11.23
N TRP A 47 12.06 -7.54 -11.88
CA TRP A 47 12.68 -6.27 -12.29
C TRP A 47 11.86 -5.48 -13.31
N ARG A 48 10.98 -6.14 -14.09
CA ARG A 48 10.17 -5.49 -15.14
C ARG A 48 9.22 -4.46 -14.54
N PHE A 49 8.71 -4.71 -13.34
CA PHE A 49 7.77 -3.82 -12.68
C PHE A 49 8.42 -2.61 -12.01
N LEU A 50 9.76 -2.57 -11.92
CA LEU A 50 10.48 -1.36 -11.52
C LEU A 50 10.21 -0.21 -12.49
N PHE A 51 9.94 -0.52 -13.77
CA PHE A 51 9.54 0.47 -14.75
C PHE A 51 8.22 1.17 -14.38
N LEU A 52 7.27 0.45 -13.77
CA LEU A 52 5.99 1.04 -13.35
C LEU A 52 6.17 2.02 -12.20
N ILE A 53 6.97 1.65 -11.21
CA ILE A 53 7.30 2.52 -10.07
C ILE A 53 8.02 3.78 -10.59
N LEU A 54 9.00 3.61 -11.48
CA LEU A 54 9.74 4.72 -12.08
C LEU A 54 8.83 5.62 -12.93
N LEU A 55 7.98 5.04 -13.77
CA LEU A 55 7.04 5.78 -14.61
C LEU A 55 6.06 6.59 -13.78
N SER A 56 5.42 5.98 -12.78
CA SER A 56 4.53 6.68 -11.83
C SER A 56 5.29 7.79 -11.10
N SER A 57 6.54 7.52 -10.67
CA SER A 57 7.38 8.52 -10.01
C SER A 57 7.70 9.72 -10.91
N ILE A 58 8.03 9.50 -12.18
CA ILE A 58 8.33 10.58 -13.14
C ILE A 58 7.08 11.41 -13.42
N ILE A 59 5.97 10.74 -13.72
CA ILE A 59 4.70 11.39 -14.05
C ILE A 59 4.26 12.30 -12.90
N ASP A 60 4.17 11.76 -11.68
CA ASP A 60 3.65 12.52 -10.55
C ASP A 60 4.64 13.58 -10.05
N PHE A 61 5.95 13.36 -10.17
CA PHE A 61 6.94 14.40 -9.86
C PHE A 61 6.73 15.64 -10.72
N ILE A 62 6.67 15.46 -12.05
CA ILE A 62 6.46 16.54 -13.02
C ILE A 62 5.09 17.17 -12.84
N ILE A 63 4.03 16.36 -12.68
CA ILE A 63 2.68 16.87 -12.50
C ILE A 63 2.55 17.69 -11.21
N GLY A 64 3.16 17.25 -10.11
CA GLY A 64 3.16 17.99 -8.85
C GLY A 64 3.72 19.40 -9.03
N GLU A 65 4.87 19.53 -9.70
CA GLU A 65 5.47 20.82 -10.03
C GLU A 65 4.55 21.66 -10.92
N LYS A 66 4.00 21.10 -12.00
CA LYS A 66 3.12 21.81 -12.92
C LYS A 66 1.81 22.27 -12.29
N ILE A 67 1.23 21.49 -11.37
CA ILE A 67 0.05 21.91 -10.57
C ILE A 67 0.42 23.12 -9.70
N TYR A 68 1.59 23.10 -9.08
CA TYR A 68 2.01 24.16 -8.17
C TYR A 68 2.33 25.48 -8.90
N GLU A 69 3.07 25.41 -10.02
CA GLU A 69 3.43 26.57 -10.85
C GLU A 69 2.22 27.24 -11.53
N SER A 70 1.18 26.46 -11.84
CA SER A 70 0.03 26.96 -12.57
C SER A 70 -0.80 27.92 -11.74
N SER A 71 -1.01 29.16 -12.18
CA SER A 71 -1.92 30.10 -11.49
C SER A 71 -3.41 29.85 -11.83
N LYS A 72 -3.70 29.30 -13.01
CA LYS A 72 -5.07 29.11 -13.52
C LYS A 72 -5.71 27.82 -12.97
N PRO A 73 -6.88 27.88 -12.30
CA PRO A 73 -7.55 26.69 -11.73
C PRO A 73 -7.86 25.59 -12.75
N LYS A 74 -8.22 25.98 -13.99
CA LYS A 74 -8.49 25.01 -15.08
C LYS A 74 -7.24 24.18 -15.42
N ILE A 75 -6.08 24.83 -15.50
CA ILE A 75 -4.80 24.16 -15.83
C ILE A 75 -4.39 23.22 -14.69
N LYS A 76 -4.48 23.68 -13.43
CA LYS A 76 -4.26 22.81 -12.25
C LYS A 76 -5.12 21.55 -12.30
N LYS A 77 -6.41 21.71 -12.66
CA LYS A 77 -7.35 20.59 -12.76
C LYS A 77 -6.96 19.64 -13.89
N THR A 78 -6.53 20.13 -15.05
CA THR A 78 -6.06 19.27 -16.15
C THR A 78 -4.88 18.41 -15.72
N TYR A 79 -3.85 18.99 -15.09
CA TYR A 79 -2.71 18.22 -14.61
C TYR A 79 -3.09 17.20 -13.53
N LEU A 80 -3.99 17.58 -12.61
CA LEU A 80 -4.54 16.63 -11.65
C LEU A 80 -5.24 15.46 -12.36
N MET A 81 -6.10 15.73 -13.36
CA MET A 81 -6.78 14.67 -14.10
C MET A 81 -5.79 13.74 -14.81
N ILE A 82 -4.69 14.26 -15.36
CA ILE A 82 -3.63 13.43 -15.96
C ILE A 82 -3.01 12.49 -14.91
N SER A 83 -2.70 12.98 -13.70
CA SER A 83 -2.19 12.13 -12.60
C SER A 83 -3.22 11.07 -12.17
N LEU A 84 -4.49 11.46 -12.04
CA LEU A 84 -5.56 10.52 -11.69
C LEU A 84 -5.72 9.43 -12.74
N PHE A 85 -5.82 9.79 -14.02
CA PHE A 85 -6.02 8.83 -15.11
C PHE A 85 -4.81 7.94 -15.35
N SER A 86 -3.58 8.47 -15.23
CA SER A 86 -2.38 7.65 -15.39
C SER A 86 -2.25 6.62 -14.26
N ASN A 87 -2.34 7.04 -13.00
CA ASN A 87 -2.21 6.12 -11.86
C ASN A 87 -3.36 5.11 -11.78
N LEU A 88 -4.61 5.57 -11.90
CA LEU A 88 -5.77 4.66 -11.88
C LEU A 88 -5.87 3.81 -13.15
N GLY A 89 -5.38 4.31 -14.28
CA GLY A 89 -5.29 3.55 -15.52
C GLY A 89 -4.29 2.41 -15.42
N ILE A 90 -3.09 2.67 -14.88
CA ILE A 90 -2.09 1.62 -14.60
C ILE A 90 -2.65 0.60 -13.60
N LEU A 91 -3.21 1.05 -12.47
CA LEU A 91 -3.79 0.16 -11.47
C LEU A 91 -4.94 -0.68 -12.05
N GLY A 92 -5.87 -0.04 -12.77
CA GLY A 92 -7.02 -0.70 -13.39
C GLY A 92 -6.62 -1.71 -14.46
N PHE A 93 -5.60 -1.38 -15.28
CA PHE A 93 -5.05 -2.32 -16.25
C PHE A 93 -4.53 -3.58 -15.53
N PHE A 94 -3.59 -3.46 -14.60
CA PHE A 94 -3.01 -4.64 -13.95
C PHE A 94 -4.00 -5.43 -13.07
N LYS A 95 -5.02 -4.76 -12.53
CA LYS A 95 -6.02 -5.42 -11.67
C LYS A 95 -7.06 -6.20 -12.45
N TYR A 96 -7.51 -5.70 -13.60
CA TYR A 96 -8.65 -6.27 -14.32
C TYR A 96 -8.32 -6.84 -15.70
N PHE A 97 -7.09 -6.68 -16.20
CA PHE A 97 -6.73 -7.16 -17.54
C PHE A 97 -7.07 -8.64 -17.73
N ASN A 98 -6.66 -9.50 -16.79
CA ASN A 98 -6.94 -10.93 -16.88
C ASN A 98 -8.45 -11.21 -16.87
N PHE A 99 -9.21 -10.56 -15.99
CA PHE A 99 -10.67 -10.69 -15.94
C PHE A 99 -11.35 -10.28 -17.26
N PHE A 100 -10.91 -9.16 -17.86
CA PHE A 100 -11.46 -8.70 -19.14
C PHE A 100 -11.12 -9.65 -20.29
N VAL A 101 -9.88 -10.15 -20.33
CA VAL A 101 -9.45 -11.13 -21.35
C VAL A 101 -10.24 -12.44 -21.20
N GLU A 102 -10.36 -12.97 -19.99
CA GLU A 102 -11.13 -14.19 -19.71
C GLU A 102 -12.62 -14.03 -20.06
N SER A 103 -13.22 -12.90 -19.69
CA SER A 103 -14.61 -12.58 -20.02
C SER A 103 -14.81 -12.44 -21.54
N PHE A 104 -13.85 -11.84 -22.25
CA PHE A 104 -13.89 -11.67 -23.70
C PHE A 104 -13.78 -13.02 -24.42
N VAL A 105 -12.82 -13.88 -24.03
CA VAL A 105 -12.67 -15.23 -24.57
C VAL A 105 -13.93 -16.06 -24.32
N THR A 106 -14.50 -16.00 -23.12
CA THR A 106 -15.75 -16.71 -22.77
C THR A 106 -16.93 -16.22 -23.60
N GLY A 107 -17.07 -14.90 -23.78
CA GLY A 107 -18.14 -14.30 -24.58
C GLY A 107 -18.08 -14.69 -26.06
N PHE A 108 -16.89 -14.74 -26.66
CA PHE A 108 -16.71 -15.18 -28.05
C PHE A 108 -16.86 -16.70 -28.22
N SER A 109 -16.47 -17.48 -27.20
CA SER A 109 -16.73 -18.92 -27.18
C SER A 109 -18.23 -19.22 -27.20
N PHE A 110 -19.04 -18.40 -26.51
CA PHE A 110 -20.50 -18.49 -26.56
C PHE A 110 -21.08 -18.18 -27.96
N LEU A 111 -20.37 -17.38 -28.76
CA LEU A 111 -20.71 -17.07 -30.16
C LEU A 111 -20.15 -18.09 -31.16
N GLY A 112 -19.55 -19.20 -30.70
CA GLY A 112 -19.01 -20.26 -31.54
C GLY A 112 -17.62 -20.00 -32.11
N PHE A 113 -16.94 -18.94 -31.66
CA PHE A 113 -15.55 -18.65 -32.04
C PHE A 113 -14.59 -19.13 -30.97
N THR A 114 -13.70 -20.05 -31.33
CA THR A 114 -12.54 -20.41 -30.51
C THR A 114 -11.42 -19.41 -30.77
N LEU A 115 -11.30 -18.40 -29.92
CA LEU A 115 -10.13 -17.53 -29.93
C LEU A 115 -8.99 -18.29 -29.25
N ASP A 116 -7.87 -18.48 -29.95
CA ASP A 116 -6.61 -18.83 -29.29
C ASP A 116 -6.29 -17.67 -28.35
N SER A 117 -6.43 -17.97 -27.07
CA SER A 117 -6.11 -17.10 -25.97
C SER A 117 -4.63 -16.73 -26.06
N PHE A 118 -4.37 -15.51 -26.50
CA PHE A 118 -3.12 -14.83 -26.22
C PHE A 118 -3.08 -14.57 -24.70
N TYR A 119 -2.77 -15.62 -23.92
CA TYR A 119 -2.70 -15.60 -22.46
C TYR A 119 -1.46 -14.80 -22.04
N LEU A 120 -1.54 -13.48 -22.17
CA LEU A 120 -0.73 -12.60 -21.34
C LEU A 120 -1.34 -12.69 -19.93
N HIS A 121 -0.95 -13.69 -19.16
CA HIS A 121 -1.18 -13.69 -17.70
C HIS A 121 -0.35 -12.56 -17.11
N VAL A 122 -0.96 -11.38 -17.06
CA VAL A 122 -0.31 -10.21 -16.47
C VAL A 122 -0.29 -10.41 -14.97
N LEU A 123 0.90 -10.65 -14.43
CA LEU A 123 1.15 -10.71 -12.99
C LEU A 123 0.86 -9.35 -12.37
N LEU A 124 0.05 -9.32 -11.30
CA LEU A 124 -0.23 -8.10 -10.57
C LEU A 124 1.03 -7.67 -9.81
N PRO A 125 1.57 -6.45 -10.06
CA PRO A 125 2.81 -6.03 -9.44
C PRO A 125 2.65 -5.86 -7.94
N VAL A 126 3.58 -6.43 -7.17
CA VAL A 126 3.57 -6.28 -5.71
C VAL A 126 3.65 -4.79 -5.36
N GLY A 127 2.68 -4.33 -4.57
CA GLY A 127 2.63 -2.97 -4.07
C GLY A 127 2.07 -1.91 -5.00
N ILE A 128 1.55 -2.28 -6.18
CA ILE A 128 0.93 -1.34 -7.15
C ILE A 128 -0.10 -0.41 -6.51
N SER A 129 -1.01 -0.97 -5.74
CA SER A 129 -2.04 -0.20 -5.04
C SER A 129 -1.43 0.81 -4.06
N PHE A 130 -0.37 0.44 -3.34
CA PHE A 130 0.22 1.28 -2.29
C PHE A 130 0.89 2.52 -2.88
N TYR A 131 1.78 2.35 -3.87
CA TYR A 131 2.42 3.51 -4.49
C TYR A 131 1.43 4.35 -5.28
N THR A 132 0.42 3.74 -5.92
CA THR A 132 -0.66 4.48 -6.58
C THR A 132 -1.41 5.38 -5.60
N PHE A 133 -1.83 4.87 -4.43
CA PHE A 133 -2.52 5.71 -3.45
C PHE A 133 -1.60 6.78 -2.83
N GLN A 134 -0.32 6.49 -2.67
CA GLN A 134 0.68 7.48 -2.24
C GLN A 134 0.84 8.62 -3.24
N THR A 135 1.07 8.31 -4.52
CA THR A 135 1.28 9.33 -5.55
C THR A 135 0.01 10.13 -5.85
N LEU A 136 -1.16 9.49 -5.81
CA LEU A 136 -2.45 10.19 -5.86
C LEU A 136 -2.61 11.16 -4.68
N SER A 137 -2.23 10.75 -3.47
CA SER A 137 -2.28 11.66 -2.31
C SER A 137 -1.39 12.89 -2.52
N TYR A 138 -0.22 12.72 -3.13
CA TYR A 138 0.71 13.80 -3.44
C TYR A 138 0.11 14.81 -4.42
N SER A 139 -0.39 14.36 -5.58
CA SER A 139 -0.95 15.26 -6.59
C SER A 139 -2.22 15.95 -6.12
N ILE A 140 -3.10 15.23 -5.41
CA ILE A 140 -4.34 15.80 -4.84
C ILE A 140 -4.03 16.83 -3.75
N ASP A 141 -3.08 16.56 -2.85
CA ASP A 141 -2.77 17.49 -1.76
C ASP A 141 -2.03 18.74 -2.25
N ILE A 142 -1.20 18.65 -3.29
CA ILE A 142 -0.64 19.83 -3.96
C ILE A 142 -1.74 20.64 -4.63
N TYR A 143 -2.67 19.98 -5.35
CA TYR A 143 -3.81 20.66 -5.96
C TYR A 143 -4.67 21.40 -4.93
N ARG A 144 -4.86 20.79 -3.75
CA ARG A 144 -5.59 21.39 -2.61
C ARG A 144 -4.78 22.43 -1.82
N GLY A 145 -3.53 22.70 -2.20
CA GLY A 145 -2.65 23.65 -1.51
C GLY A 145 -2.20 23.20 -0.11
N LYS A 146 -2.30 21.91 0.21
CA LYS A 146 -1.88 21.34 1.50
C LYS A 146 -0.42 20.90 1.53
N LEU A 147 0.18 20.76 0.36
CA LEU A 147 1.54 20.27 0.17
C LEU A 147 2.23 21.06 -0.93
N THR A 148 3.54 21.26 -0.81
CA THR A 148 4.39 21.79 -1.88
C THR A 148 5.06 20.63 -2.63
N PRO A 149 5.41 20.78 -3.92
CA PRO A 149 6.13 19.76 -4.66
C PRO A 149 7.42 19.30 -3.97
N ALA A 150 7.83 18.07 -4.27
CA ALA A 150 9.05 17.50 -3.76
C ALA A 150 10.28 18.30 -4.21
N LYS A 151 11.27 18.47 -3.33
CA LYS A 151 12.45 19.31 -3.59
C LYS A 151 13.41 18.73 -4.62
N SER A 152 13.40 17.41 -4.78
CA SER A 152 14.20 16.71 -5.78
C SER A 152 13.53 15.41 -6.20
N PHE A 153 13.86 14.94 -7.40
CA PHE A 153 13.37 13.66 -7.90
C PHE A 153 13.80 12.48 -7.02
N VAL A 154 14.99 12.56 -6.40
CA VAL A 154 15.49 11.53 -5.48
C VAL A 154 14.61 11.45 -4.24
N ASP A 155 14.26 12.58 -3.62
CA ASP A 155 13.42 12.59 -2.42
C ASP A 155 12.02 12.05 -2.73
N PHE A 156 11.47 12.42 -3.90
CA PHE A 156 10.20 11.89 -4.36
C PHE A 156 10.26 10.39 -4.62
N SER A 157 11.28 9.93 -5.34
CA SER A 157 11.47 8.50 -5.62
C SER A 157 11.67 7.69 -4.34
N ALA A 158 12.39 8.23 -3.35
CA ALA A 158 12.58 7.60 -2.05
C ALA A 158 11.25 7.47 -1.29
N PHE A 159 10.40 8.50 -1.37
CA PHE A 159 9.04 8.47 -0.83
C PHE A 159 8.15 7.43 -1.51
N VAL A 160 8.13 7.39 -2.85
CA VAL A 160 7.28 6.47 -3.61
C VAL A 160 7.73 5.02 -3.45
N SER A 161 9.04 4.78 -3.44
CA SER A 161 9.59 3.42 -3.44
C SER A 161 9.92 2.87 -2.05
N PHE A 162 9.70 3.57 -0.95
CA PHE A 162 10.23 3.17 0.36
C PHE A 162 9.95 1.69 0.76
N PHE A 163 10.99 0.85 0.69
CA PHE A 163 10.89 -0.62 0.83
C PHE A 163 10.19 -1.16 2.06
N PRO A 164 10.30 -0.54 3.26
CA PRO A 164 9.60 -1.06 4.43
C PRO A 164 8.08 -1.04 4.26
N GLN A 165 7.54 -0.16 3.40
CA GLN A 165 6.12 0.11 3.34
C GLN A 165 5.38 -0.58 2.18
N LEU A 166 5.94 -0.64 0.98
CA LEU A 166 5.14 -0.83 -0.25
C LEU A 166 4.56 -2.25 -0.44
N VAL A 167 5.10 -3.28 0.24
CA VAL A 167 4.58 -4.66 0.11
C VAL A 167 3.34 -4.88 0.97
N ALA A 168 3.38 -4.42 2.22
CA ALA A 168 2.33 -4.71 3.20
C ALA A 168 2.30 -3.74 4.40
N GLY A 169 2.92 -2.58 4.24
CA GLY A 169 2.90 -1.51 5.23
C GLY A 169 1.65 -0.63 5.13
N PRO A 170 1.56 0.43 5.94
CA PRO A 170 0.50 1.43 5.85
C PRO A 170 0.47 2.15 4.50
N ILE A 171 -0.70 2.57 4.03
CA ILE A 171 -0.83 3.49 2.90
C ILE A 171 -0.53 4.90 3.40
N GLU A 172 0.73 5.30 3.28
CA GLU A 172 1.15 6.64 3.68
C GLU A 172 0.57 7.74 2.80
N ARG A 173 0.47 8.92 3.40
CA ARG A 173 0.17 10.15 2.69
C ARG A 173 1.43 10.93 2.46
N ALA A 174 1.49 11.60 1.32
CA ALA A 174 2.61 12.50 1.03
C ALA A 174 2.78 13.58 2.10
N THR A 175 1.69 14.10 2.66
CA THR A 175 1.72 15.10 3.74
C THR A 175 2.36 14.59 5.04
N HIS A 176 2.36 13.28 5.30
CA HIS A 176 2.94 12.68 6.50
C HIS A 176 4.37 12.16 6.27
N LEU A 177 4.58 11.40 5.19
CA LEU A 177 5.85 10.71 4.96
C LEU A 177 6.88 11.56 4.21
N LEU A 178 6.50 12.27 3.13
CA LEU A 178 7.45 13.01 2.28
C LEU A 178 8.29 14.04 3.07
N PRO A 179 7.74 14.84 4.01
CA PRO A 179 8.54 15.77 4.81
C PRO A 179 9.65 15.11 5.64
N GLN A 180 9.50 13.82 5.99
CA GLN A 180 10.50 13.09 6.77
C GLN A 180 11.78 12.83 5.95
N PHE A 181 11.69 12.81 4.61
CA PHE A 181 12.86 12.68 3.74
C PHE A 181 13.75 13.92 3.70
N TYR A 182 13.24 15.07 4.16
CA TYR A 182 14.01 16.33 4.24
C TYR A 182 14.68 16.56 5.59
N LYS A 183 14.34 15.75 6.60
CA LYS A 183 14.89 15.89 7.95
C LYS A 183 16.14 15.03 8.09
N LYS A 184 17.21 15.61 8.65
CA LYS A 184 18.42 14.84 9.00
C LYS A 184 18.03 13.71 9.95
N ARG A 185 18.42 12.47 9.60
CA ARG A 185 18.18 11.30 10.46
C ARG A 185 19.34 11.15 11.42
N ILE A 186 19.00 10.90 12.68
CA ILE A 186 19.95 10.68 13.76
C ILE A 186 19.56 9.34 14.38
N PHE A 187 20.55 8.48 14.57
CA PHE A 187 20.32 7.18 15.17
C PHE A 187 19.89 7.38 16.63
N ASP A 188 18.80 6.73 17.01
CA ASP A 188 18.25 6.75 18.36
C ASP A 188 18.07 5.30 18.81
N TYR A 189 18.91 4.89 19.76
CA TYR A 189 18.90 3.52 20.27
C TYR A 189 17.55 3.13 20.88
N SER A 190 16.86 4.05 21.56
CA SER A 190 15.57 3.76 22.17
C SER A 190 14.52 3.48 21.10
N LYS A 191 14.49 4.30 20.04
CA LYS A 191 13.62 4.04 18.88
C LYS A 191 13.98 2.75 18.15
N ALA A 192 15.27 2.42 18.08
CA ALA A 192 15.73 1.19 17.46
C ALA A 192 15.21 -0.04 18.23
N VAL A 193 15.34 -0.04 19.56
CA VAL A 193 14.81 -1.11 20.42
C VAL A 193 13.30 -1.26 20.26
N GLU A 194 12.54 -0.15 20.27
CA GLU A 194 11.09 -0.19 20.04
C GLU A 194 10.71 -0.67 18.64
N GLY A 195 11.53 -0.36 17.62
CA GLY A 195 11.39 -0.90 16.26
C GLY A 195 11.57 -2.42 16.25
N CYS A 196 12.64 -2.92 16.87
CA CYS A 196 12.92 -4.36 16.98
C CYS A 196 11.83 -5.12 17.74
N LYS A 197 11.32 -4.57 18.85
CA LYS A 197 10.20 -5.18 19.59
C LYS A 197 8.94 -5.28 18.71
N GLN A 198 8.65 -4.24 17.93
CA GLN A 198 7.49 -4.25 17.03
C GLN A 198 7.66 -5.25 15.89
N ILE A 199 8.87 -5.37 15.31
CA ILE A 199 9.20 -6.40 14.31
C ILE A 199 8.99 -7.79 14.90
N LEU A 200 9.52 -8.05 16.10
CA LEU A 200 9.38 -9.35 16.78
C LEU A 200 7.91 -9.71 17.00
N TRP A 201 7.10 -8.75 17.45
CA TRP A 201 5.66 -8.94 17.62
C TRP A 201 4.95 -9.21 16.28
N GLY A 202 5.36 -8.52 15.22
CA GLY A 202 4.87 -8.74 13.87
C GLY A 202 5.17 -10.16 13.37
N PHE A 203 6.40 -10.65 13.58
CA PHE A 203 6.78 -12.03 13.25
C PHE A 203 6.00 -13.06 14.06
N PHE A 204 5.78 -12.83 15.35
CA PHE A 204 4.96 -13.72 16.17
C PHE A 204 3.55 -13.87 15.59
N LYS A 205 2.88 -12.75 15.30
CA LYS A 205 1.53 -12.80 14.70
C LYS A 205 1.53 -13.49 13.34
N LYS A 206 2.52 -13.22 12.49
CA LYS A 206 2.59 -13.81 11.15
C LYS A 206 2.90 -15.30 11.17
N ILE A 207 4.06 -15.66 11.72
CA ILE A 207 4.63 -17.00 11.61
C ILE A 207 3.99 -17.96 12.62
N VAL A 208 3.73 -17.50 13.85
CA VAL A 208 3.21 -18.39 14.91
C VAL A 208 1.69 -18.49 14.85
N ILE A 209 0.97 -17.40 14.59
CA ILE A 209 -0.49 -17.42 14.58
C ILE A 209 -1.03 -17.62 13.16
N ALA A 210 -0.79 -16.68 12.26
CA ALA A 210 -1.48 -16.65 10.97
C ALA A 210 -1.13 -17.84 10.07
N ASP A 211 0.16 -18.18 9.95
CA ASP A 211 0.60 -19.28 9.09
C ASP A 211 0.09 -20.65 9.60
N ASN A 212 -0.01 -20.84 10.92
CA ASN A 212 -0.62 -22.05 11.51
C ASN A 212 -2.14 -22.08 11.32
N CYS A 213 -2.84 -20.94 11.45
CA CYS A 213 -4.26 -20.88 11.13
C CYS A 213 -4.53 -21.18 9.64
N SER A 214 -3.66 -20.72 8.74
CA SER A 214 -3.79 -20.91 7.28
C SER A 214 -3.93 -22.39 6.92
N ILE A 215 -3.13 -23.27 7.52
CA ILE A 215 -3.16 -24.71 7.24
C ILE A 215 -4.58 -25.29 7.38
N TYR A 216 -5.28 -24.92 8.46
CA TYR A 216 -6.65 -25.39 8.71
C TYR A 216 -7.67 -24.65 7.85
N VAL A 217 -7.50 -23.34 7.68
CA VAL A 217 -8.43 -22.52 6.91
C VAL A 217 -8.44 -22.93 5.45
N ASP A 218 -7.26 -23.14 4.86
CA ASP A 218 -7.08 -23.54 3.48
C ASP A 218 -7.69 -24.93 3.23
N ASP A 219 -7.49 -25.89 4.13
CA ASP A 219 -8.11 -27.21 4.05
C ASP A 219 -9.64 -27.15 4.16
N ILE A 220 -10.16 -26.44 5.17
CA ILE A 220 -11.61 -26.33 5.40
C ILE A 220 -12.32 -25.67 4.21
N PHE A 221 -11.77 -24.60 3.65
CA PHE A 221 -12.39 -23.90 2.52
C PHE A 221 -12.16 -24.59 1.18
N THR A 222 -11.07 -25.35 1.01
CA THR A 222 -10.88 -26.17 -0.19
C THR A 222 -11.86 -27.35 -0.20
N ASN A 223 -12.07 -27.97 0.96
CA ASN A 223 -12.88 -29.18 1.12
C ASN A 223 -14.26 -28.91 1.75
N TYR A 224 -14.81 -27.70 1.58
CA TYR A 224 -16.00 -27.23 2.30
C TYR A 224 -17.23 -28.14 2.14
N GLY A 225 -17.37 -28.80 0.99
CA GLY A 225 -18.47 -29.74 0.72
C GLY A 225 -18.40 -31.06 1.51
N SER A 226 -17.22 -31.39 2.05
CA SER A 226 -16.96 -32.63 2.80
C SER A 226 -17.01 -32.43 4.32
N TYR A 227 -17.13 -31.18 4.78
CA TYR A 227 -17.09 -30.84 6.20
C TYR A 227 -18.47 -30.49 6.77
N SER A 228 -18.64 -30.74 8.07
CA SER A 228 -19.87 -30.40 8.77
C SER A 228 -20.01 -28.89 9.00
N GLY A 229 -21.24 -28.41 9.20
CA GLY A 229 -21.50 -26.98 9.41
C GLY A 229 -20.75 -26.37 10.60
N ILE A 230 -20.48 -27.13 11.67
CA ILE A 230 -19.70 -26.65 12.81
C ILE A 230 -18.21 -26.47 12.43
N THR A 231 -17.65 -27.37 11.61
CA THR A 231 -16.29 -27.23 11.09
C THR A 231 -16.16 -25.99 10.22
N LEU A 232 -17.16 -25.73 9.37
CA LEU A 232 -17.19 -24.51 8.54
C LEU A 232 -17.26 -23.24 9.40
N ALA A 233 -18.08 -23.23 10.46
CA ALA A 233 -18.17 -22.10 11.38
C ALA A 233 -16.83 -21.83 12.10
N ILE A 234 -16.13 -22.89 12.52
CA ILE A 234 -14.76 -22.78 13.08
C ILE A 234 -13.81 -22.22 12.03
N GLY A 235 -13.89 -22.67 10.77
CA GLY A 235 -13.10 -22.14 9.66
C GLY A 235 -13.26 -20.63 9.48
N VAL A 236 -14.48 -20.11 9.56
CA VAL A 236 -14.75 -18.65 9.48
C VAL A 236 -14.10 -17.87 10.63
N VAL A 237 -14.14 -18.41 11.86
CA VAL A 237 -13.50 -17.78 13.02
C VAL A 237 -11.98 -17.82 12.87
N LEU A 238 -11.40 -18.95 12.47
CA LEU A 238 -9.96 -19.08 12.24
C LEU A 238 -9.49 -18.16 11.12
N PHE A 239 -10.25 -18.03 10.04
CA PHE A 239 -9.94 -17.10 8.96
C PHE A 239 -9.93 -15.65 9.44
N SER A 240 -10.86 -15.27 10.32
CA SER A 240 -10.87 -13.93 10.94
C SER A 240 -9.60 -13.68 11.75
N VAL A 241 -9.12 -14.68 12.50
CA VAL A 241 -7.83 -14.58 13.22
C VAL A 241 -6.65 -14.51 12.25
N GLN A 242 -6.61 -15.40 11.25
CA GLN A 242 -5.57 -15.46 10.23
C GLN A 242 -5.40 -14.13 9.52
N ILE A 243 -6.47 -13.59 8.92
CA ILE A 243 -6.40 -12.36 8.12
C ILE A 243 -5.95 -11.16 8.96
N TYR A 244 -6.37 -11.08 10.22
CA TYR A 244 -5.93 -10.04 11.13
C TYR A 244 -4.45 -10.19 11.50
N CYS A 245 -4.03 -11.38 11.94
CA CYS A 245 -2.66 -11.63 12.40
C CYS A 245 -1.66 -11.55 11.25
N ASP A 246 -2.04 -11.98 10.05
CA ASP A 246 -1.24 -11.88 8.84
C ASP A 246 -0.99 -10.40 8.50
N PHE A 247 -2.07 -9.65 8.27
CA PHE A 247 -1.95 -8.28 7.80
C PHE A 247 -1.42 -7.33 8.87
N SER A 248 -1.89 -7.48 10.11
CA SER A 248 -1.36 -6.71 11.25
C SER A 248 0.08 -7.11 11.57
N GLY A 249 0.48 -8.37 11.34
CA GLY A 249 1.85 -8.85 11.47
C GLY A 249 2.78 -8.13 10.50
N TYR A 250 2.46 -8.16 9.21
CA TYR A 250 3.22 -7.44 8.19
C TYR A 250 3.27 -5.93 8.43
N SER A 251 2.15 -5.31 8.81
CA SER A 251 2.12 -3.88 9.14
C SER A 251 3.06 -3.53 10.30
N ASP A 252 3.14 -4.37 11.33
CA ASP A 252 4.05 -4.14 12.46
C ASP A 252 5.52 -4.31 12.08
N ILE A 253 5.84 -5.30 11.24
CA ILE A 253 7.19 -5.47 10.69
C ILE A 253 7.58 -4.22 9.87
N ALA A 254 6.70 -3.77 8.96
CA ALA A 254 6.90 -2.58 8.14
C ALA A 254 7.16 -1.32 8.97
N ILE A 255 6.30 -1.05 9.98
CA ILE A 255 6.43 0.12 10.86
C ILE A 255 7.71 0.02 11.70
N GLY A 256 8.05 -1.16 12.21
CA GLY A 256 9.26 -1.36 12.99
C GLY A 256 10.53 -1.15 12.16
N LEU A 257 10.59 -1.71 10.94
CA LEU A 257 11.69 -1.50 9.99
C LEU A 257 11.86 -0.02 9.63
N ALA A 258 10.77 0.67 9.33
CA ALA A 258 10.81 2.10 9.04
C ALA A 258 11.36 2.92 10.22
N ARG A 259 10.98 2.56 11.45
CA ARG A 259 11.49 3.17 12.68
C ARG A 259 13.01 2.98 12.82
N LEU A 260 13.55 1.82 12.43
CA LEU A 260 15.00 1.56 12.41
C LEU A 260 15.75 2.49 11.44
N PHE A 261 15.10 3.02 10.40
CA PHE A 261 15.66 4.04 9.49
C PHE A 261 15.27 5.48 9.86
N GLY A 262 14.65 5.69 11.03
CA GLY A 262 14.27 7.01 11.51
C GLY A 262 12.99 7.58 10.90
N PHE A 263 12.14 6.74 10.29
CA PHE A 263 10.83 7.13 9.77
C PHE A 263 9.70 6.69 10.70
N ASP A 264 8.69 7.54 10.85
CA ASP A 264 7.46 7.22 11.55
C ASP A 264 6.36 6.98 10.53
N LEU A 265 5.85 5.74 10.48
CA LEU A 265 4.73 5.34 9.64
C LEU A 265 3.44 5.30 10.45
N MET A 266 2.32 5.51 9.77
CA MET A 266 0.97 5.38 10.30
C MET A 266 0.73 3.97 10.86
N ARG A 267 -0.22 3.84 11.80
CA ARG A 267 -0.65 2.52 12.28
C ARG A 267 -1.83 2.04 11.47
N ASN A 268 -1.81 0.79 11.03
CA ASN A 268 -2.94 0.16 10.33
C ASN A 268 -3.98 -0.44 11.26
N PHE A 269 -3.57 -0.95 12.43
CA PHE A 269 -4.45 -1.72 13.30
C PHE A 269 -4.41 -1.20 14.73
N ARG A 270 -5.58 -1.20 15.38
CA ARG A 270 -5.73 -0.81 16.78
C ARG A 270 -6.80 -1.65 17.48
N PHE A 271 -6.49 -2.90 17.77
CA PHE A 271 -7.40 -3.84 18.45
C PHE A 271 -8.84 -3.82 17.88
N PRO A 272 -9.01 -4.10 16.57
CA PRO A 272 -10.29 -3.91 15.88
C PRO A 272 -11.41 -4.82 16.40
N TYR A 273 -11.11 -6.05 16.83
CA TYR A 273 -12.11 -6.97 17.38
C TYR A 273 -12.63 -6.58 18.77
N PHE A 274 -12.00 -5.59 19.43
CA PHE A 274 -12.49 -4.99 20.68
C PHE A 274 -13.39 -3.76 20.43
N SER A 275 -13.85 -3.56 19.20
CA SER A 275 -14.76 -2.46 18.85
C SER A 275 -16.17 -2.73 19.35
N ARG A 276 -16.85 -1.68 19.80
CA ARG A 276 -18.23 -1.75 20.31
C ARG A 276 -19.28 -1.65 19.20
N ASP A 277 -18.89 -1.13 18.05
CA ASP A 277 -19.76 -0.96 16.88
C ASP A 277 -18.97 -1.05 15.56
N ILE A 278 -19.70 -1.19 14.44
CA ILE A 278 -19.13 -1.36 13.09
C ILE A 278 -18.34 -0.11 12.66
N SER A 279 -18.78 1.09 13.04
CA SER A 279 -18.07 2.32 12.69
C SER A 279 -16.74 2.42 13.44
N GLU A 280 -16.70 1.98 14.70
CA GLU A 280 -15.48 1.86 15.47
C GLU A 280 -14.52 0.81 14.89
N PHE A 281 -15.04 -0.33 14.43
CA PHE A 281 -14.24 -1.35 13.74
C PHE A 281 -13.47 -0.76 12.56
N TRP A 282 -14.13 -0.03 11.66
CA TRP A 282 -13.48 0.59 10.50
C TRP A 282 -12.54 1.76 10.85
N ARG A 283 -12.64 2.32 12.07
CA ARG A 283 -11.65 3.28 12.59
C ARG A 283 -10.42 2.61 13.20
N ARG A 284 -10.44 1.28 13.37
CA ARG A 284 -9.40 0.48 14.01
C ARG A 284 -8.81 -0.60 13.10
N TRP A 285 -9.48 -0.92 12.00
CA TRP A 285 -9.06 -1.86 10.95
C TRP A 285 -8.52 -1.10 9.73
N HIS A 286 -7.34 -1.49 9.25
CA HIS A 286 -6.69 -0.93 8.06
C HIS A 286 -6.80 0.61 7.95
N ILE A 287 -6.45 1.29 9.05
CA ILE A 287 -6.70 2.73 9.30
C ILE A 287 -6.14 3.61 8.18
N SER A 288 -4.97 3.30 7.62
CA SER A 288 -4.39 4.09 6.54
C SER A 288 -5.32 4.14 5.32
N LEU A 289 -5.87 2.98 4.91
CA LEU A 289 -6.78 2.86 3.77
C LEU A 289 -8.12 3.55 4.07
N SER A 290 -8.73 3.22 5.22
CA SER A 290 -10.03 3.78 5.59
C SER A 290 -9.99 5.29 5.70
N THR A 291 -8.90 5.86 6.26
CA THR A 291 -8.74 7.31 6.33
C THR A 291 -8.40 7.92 4.97
N TRP A 292 -7.64 7.24 4.11
CA TRP A 292 -7.38 7.68 2.74
C TRP A 292 -8.70 7.82 1.97
N PHE A 293 -9.52 6.77 1.91
CA PHE A 293 -10.81 6.84 1.24
C PHE A 293 -11.74 7.89 1.87
N ARG A 294 -11.72 8.04 3.20
CA ARG A 294 -12.47 9.09 3.87
C ARG A 294 -12.10 10.48 3.35
N ASP A 295 -10.81 10.79 3.25
CA ASP A 295 -10.32 12.15 3.00
C ASP A 295 -10.18 12.50 1.51
N TYR A 296 -9.95 11.50 0.65
CA TYR A 296 -9.77 11.68 -0.79
C TYR A 296 -11.03 11.35 -1.61
N LEU A 297 -11.98 10.55 -1.08
CA LEU A 297 -13.21 10.18 -1.78
C LEU A 297 -14.49 10.59 -1.02
N TYR A 298 -14.68 10.14 0.22
CA TYR A 298 -15.94 10.33 0.95
C TYR A 298 -16.26 11.79 1.28
N ILE A 299 -15.31 12.54 1.87
CA ILE A 299 -15.48 13.95 2.21
C ILE A 299 -15.77 14.80 0.95
N PRO A 300 -15.03 14.64 -0.17
CA PRO A 300 -15.35 15.31 -1.43
C PRO A 300 -16.75 15.03 -1.99
N LEU A 301 -17.33 13.86 -1.74
CA LEU A 301 -18.70 13.52 -2.13
C LEU A 301 -19.78 14.19 -1.24
N GLY A 302 -19.37 14.97 -0.24
CA GLY A 302 -20.23 15.61 0.77
C GLY A 302 -20.17 14.94 2.14
N GLY A 303 -19.45 13.82 2.27
CA GLY A 303 -19.31 13.07 3.51
C GLY A 303 -20.66 12.71 4.12
N SER A 304 -20.80 12.97 5.43
CA SER A 304 -22.03 12.76 6.19
C SER A 304 -22.95 13.99 6.22
N LYS A 305 -22.73 14.99 5.35
CA LYS A 305 -23.56 16.21 5.30
C LYS A 305 -24.74 16.04 4.34
N GLY A 306 -25.90 16.57 4.70
CA GLY A 306 -27.10 16.59 3.87
C GLY A 306 -28.14 15.53 4.27
N THR A 307 -28.93 15.06 3.30
CA THR A 307 -30.00 14.09 3.54
C THR A 307 -29.46 12.67 3.77
N LEU A 308 -30.22 11.84 4.50
CA LEU A 308 -29.88 10.44 4.75
C LEU A 308 -29.55 9.67 3.46
N LEU A 309 -30.30 9.90 2.39
CA LEU A 309 -30.07 9.26 1.08
C LEU A 309 -28.70 9.62 0.49
N LYS A 310 -28.21 10.85 0.67
CA LYS A 310 -26.85 11.23 0.24
C LYS A 310 -25.78 10.53 1.08
N VAL A 311 -26.00 10.42 2.39
CA VAL A 311 -25.07 9.72 3.30
C VAL A 311 -24.98 8.24 2.94
N ILE A 312 -26.13 7.59 2.70
CA ILE A 312 -26.20 6.19 2.25
C ILE A 312 -25.46 6.04 0.93
N ARG A 313 -25.79 6.84 -0.09
CA ARG A 313 -25.11 6.81 -1.40
C ARG A 313 -23.59 6.96 -1.26
N ASN A 314 -23.13 7.94 -0.50
CA ASN A 314 -21.70 8.18 -0.30
C ASN A 314 -21.01 7.00 0.40
N THR A 315 -21.72 6.34 1.32
CA THR A 315 -21.23 5.15 2.03
C THR A 315 -21.20 3.92 1.10
N PHE A 316 -22.19 3.74 0.23
CA PHE A 316 -22.13 2.68 -0.79
C PHE A 316 -20.98 2.92 -1.77
N ILE A 317 -20.78 4.15 -2.24
CA ILE A 317 -19.68 4.47 -3.17
C ILE A 317 -18.32 4.15 -2.55
N ILE A 318 -18.06 4.56 -1.29
CA ILE A 318 -16.77 4.31 -0.66
C ILE A 318 -16.49 2.81 -0.50
N PHE A 319 -17.48 2.01 -0.05
CA PHE A 319 -17.30 0.58 0.13
C PHE A 319 -17.17 -0.17 -1.19
N LEU A 320 -17.98 0.20 -2.19
CA LEU A 320 -17.91 -0.36 -3.53
C LEU A 320 -16.53 -0.09 -4.14
N VAL A 321 -16.08 1.16 -4.18
CA VAL A 321 -14.77 1.52 -4.74
C VAL A 321 -13.61 0.89 -3.95
N SER A 322 -13.75 0.70 -2.64
CA SER A 322 -12.72 0.03 -1.83
C SER A 322 -12.65 -1.48 -2.05
N GLY A 323 -13.78 -2.11 -2.39
CA GLY A 323 -13.85 -3.55 -2.68
C GLY A 323 -13.40 -3.87 -4.11
N PHE A 324 -13.60 -2.93 -5.04
CA PHE A 324 -13.15 -3.05 -6.42
C PHE A 324 -11.64 -3.06 -6.53
#